data_AF-A0AAV7AJ11-F1
#
_entry.id   AF-A0AAV7AJ11-F1
#
_cell.length_a   1.000
_cell.length_b   1.000
_cell.length_c   1.000
_cell.angle_alpha   90.00
_cell.angle_beta   90.00
_cell.angle_gamma   90.00
#
_symmetry.space_group_name_H-M   'P 1'
#
loop_
_entity.id
_entity.type
_entity.pdbx_description
1 polymer ?
#
loop_
_entity_poly.entity_id
_entity_poly.type
_entity_poly.pdbx_seq_one_letter_code
_entity_poly.pdbx_strand_id
1 'polypeptide(L)'
;RTKKLLFSGAKAIMGNQNKNTNPEENPVHELLMGQTTIGQDGKLHRSSRTSAQPVEGSIACSSCVRSVGEKEACKQCERYICRNCSKSCGCCSAITCSNCTVLVDGDLGEREFCTACSVYEV
;
A
#
# COMPACT_ATOMS: atom_id res chain seq x y z
N ARG A 1 19.86 23.82 -14.58
CA ARG A 1 20.56 23.78 -13.26
C ARG A 1 19.86 22.76 -12.34
N THR A 2 19.70 21.50 -12.79
CA THR A 2 18.76 20.52 -12.18
C THR A 2 19.38 19.14 -11.90
N LYS A 3 20.58 18.85 -12.43
CA LYS A 3 21.30 17.57 -12.22
C LYS A 3 21.75 17.33 -10.78
N LYS A 4 21.83 18.36 -9.94
CA LYS A 4 22.24 18.23 -8.52
C LYS A 4 21.17 17.62 -7.62
N LEU A 5 19.90 17.60 -8.03
CA LEU A 5 18.80 17.03 -7.26
C LEU A 5 18.64 15.51 -7.43
N LEU A 6 19.26 14.93 -8.45
CA LEU A 6 19.13 13.49 -8.74
C LEU A 6 19.99 12.60 -7.82
N PHE A 7 20.93 13.19 -7.08
CA PHE A 7 21.90 12.45 -6.28
C PHE A 7 21.96 12.87 -4.81
N SER A 8 20.99 13.64 -4.30
CA SER A 8 20.87 13.88 -2.85
C SER A 8 20.10 12.74 -2.16
N GLY A 9 20.41 11.49 -2.54
CA GLY A 9 19.87 10.30 -1.90
C GLY A 9 20.39 10.12 -0.47
N ALA A 10 19.66 9.31 0.30
CA ALA A 10 19.76 9.11 1.75
C ALA A 10 21.21 9.06 2.30
N LYS A 11 21.45 9.84 3.37
CA LYS A 11 22.67 9.74 4.17
C LYS A 11 22.63 8.44 4.98
N ALA A 12 23.58 7.54 4.72
CA ALA A 12 23.82 6.39 5.59
C ALA A 12 24.39 6.87 6.93
N ILE A 13 23.75 6.48 8.04
CA ILE A 13 24.31 6.60 9.37
C ILE A 13 25.39 5.53 9.48
N MET A 14 26.67 5.91 9.39
CA MET A 14 27.78 5.03 9.70
C MET A 14 27.89 4.94 11.23
N GLY A 15 27.49 3.79 11.80
CA GLY A 15 27.74 3.47 13.20
C GLY A 15 29.25 3.44 13.45
N ASN A 16 29.70 4.24 14.41
CA ASN A 16 31.07 4.33 14.84
C ASN A 16 31.50 3.02 15.53
N GLN A 17 32.32 2.19 14.88
CA GLN A 17 32.96 1.05 15.52
C GLN A 17 34.21 1.50 16.28
N ASN A 18 34.01 2.08 17.46
CA ASN A 18 35.08 2.22 18.44
C ASN A 18 35.28 0.87 19.15
N LYS A 19 36.42 0.23 18.91
CA LYS A 19 36.93 -0.83 19.78
C LYS A 19 37.20 -0.24 21.17
N ASN A 20 36.53 -0.74 22.21
CA ASN A 20 37.16 -1.27 23.43
C ASN A 20 36.13 -1.58 24.56
N THR A 21 36.29 -2.80 25.11
CA THR A 21 36.08 -3.25 26.50
C THR A 21 34.68 -3.32 27.17
N ASN A 22 34.36 -4.57 27.57
CA ASN A 22 33.43 -5.08 28.61
C ASN A 22 31.90 -5.10 28.36
N PRO A 23 31.18 -6.10 28.93
CA PRO A 23 29.79 -6.44 28.65
C PRO A 23 28.83 -5.66 29.55
N GLU A 24 27.54 -5.75 29.23
CA GLU A 24 26.45 -4.99 29.88
C GLU A 24 26.49 -3.54 29.37
N GLU A 25 25.64 -3.15 28.44
CA GLU A 25 24.21 -2.94 28.65
C GLU A 25 23.49 -3.02 27.30
N ASN A 26 22.28 -3.58 27.32
CA ASN A 26 21.48 -3.84 26.14
C ASN A 26 20.36 -2.79 26.05
N PRO A 27 20.44 -1.77 25.17
CA PRO A 27 19.25 -1.03 24.80
C PRO A 27 19.20 -0.72 23.30
N VAL A 28 19.10 -1.73 22.43
CA VAL A 28 18.78 -1.43 21.02
C VAL A 28 17.98 -2.50 20.26
N HIS A 29 17.69 -3.65 20.86
CA HIS A 29 17.06 -4.75 20.11
C HIS A 29 15.58 -4.50 19.72
N GLU A 30 14.88 -3.54 20.33
CA GLU A 30 13.45 -3.31 20.05
C GLU A 30 13.18 -2.40 18.83
N LEU A 31 14.14 -1.59 18.39
CA LEU A 31 13.93 -0.66 17.24
C LEU A 31 14.24 -1.28 15.88
N LEU A 32 14.85 -2.47 15.86
CA LEU A 32 15.33 -3.15 14.65
C LEU A 32 14.30 -4.13 14.06
N MET A 33 13.08 -4.17 14.59
CA MET A 33 12.03 -5.06 14.10
C MET A 33 11.60 -4.64 12.67
N GLY A 34 12.18 -5.30 11.66
CA GLY A 34 11.88 -5.08 10.25
C GLY A 34 12.98 -4.43 9.41
N GLN A 35 14.13 -4.07 9.99
CA GLN A 35 15.25 -3.54 9.20
C GLN A 35 15.98 -4.66 8.42
N THR A 36 16.27 -4.40 7.15
CA THR A 36 17.22 -5.20 6.35
C THR A 36 18.65 -4.86 6.74
N THR A 37 19.44 -5.86 7.08
CA THR A 37 20.88 -5.74 7.35
C THR A 37 21.68 -6.06 6.09
N ILE A 38 22.87 -5.46 5.94
CA ILE A 38 23.80 -5.77 4.84
C ILE A 38 24.76 -6.85 5.36
N GLY A 39 24.75 -8.01 4.73
CA GLY A 39 25.67 -9.12 4.99
C GLY A 39 27.10 -8.77 4.59
N GLN A 40 28.06 -9.49 5.14
CA GLN A 40 29.48 -9.32 4.80
C GLN A 40 29.79 -9.68 3.34
N ASP A 41 28.89 -10.41 2.69
CA ASP A 41 28.90 -10.71 1.25
C ASP A 41 28.27 -9.60 0.40
N GLY A 42 27.90 -8.47 1.00
CA GLY A 42 27.26 -7.33 0.34
C GLY A 42 25.78 -7.53 0.03
N LYS A 43 25.17 -8.64 0.47
CA LYS A 43 23.75 -8.94 0.20
C LYS A 43 22.85 -8.40 1.29
N LEU A 44 21.59 -8.15 0.94
CA LEU A 44 20.58 -7.70 1.90
C LEU A 44 19.94 -8.91 2.58
N HIS A 45 20.07 -8.99 3.90
CA HIS A 45 19.44 -10.00 4.76
C HIS A 45 18.32 -9.36 5.56
N ARG A 46 17.10 -9.90 5.48
CA ARG A 46 16.03 -9.52 6.42
C ARG A 46 16.31 -10.19 7.76
N SER A 47 16.40 -9.40 8.82
CA SER A 47 16.46 -9.90 10.19
C SER A 47 15.08 -10.43 10.59
N SER A 48 14.75 -11.65 10.16
CA SER A 48 13.50 -12.32 10.45
C SER A 48 13.72 -13.39 11.52
N ARG A 49 13.30 -13.12 12.76
CA ARG A 49 12.73 -14.20 13.58
C ARG A 49 11.23 -14.20 13.37
N THR A 50 10.69 -15.40 13.34
CA THR A 50 9.37 -15.77 12.88
C THR A 50 9.29 -15.80 11.36
N SER A 51 9.18 -17.03 10.84
CA SER A 51 8.48 -17.30 9.60
C SER A 51 7.13 -16.60 9.69
N ALA A 52 7.07 -15.35 9.24
CA ALA A 52 5.82 -14.85 8.70
C ALA A 52 5.65 -15.72 7.46
N GLN A 53 4.91 -16.82 7.62
CA GLN A 53 4.11 -17.32 6.52
C GLN A 53 3.55 -16.07 5.83
N PRO A 54 3.65 -15.94 4.49
CA PRO A 54 3.01 -14.82 3.81
C PRO A 54 1.60 -14.77 4.38
N VAL A 55 1.26 -13.69 5.09
CA VAL A 55 0.01 -13.62 5.86
C VAL A 55 -1.09 -13.86 4.84
N GLU A 56 -1.56 -15.10 4.83
CA GLU A 56 -2.61 -15.58 3.98
C GLU A 56 -3.84 -14.84 4.50
N GLY A 57 -4.25 -13.78 3.80
CA GLY A 57 -5.53 -13.14 4.05
C GLY A 57 -5.56 -11.65 4.35
N SER A 58 -4.44 -10.91 4.36
CA SER A 58 -4.57 -9.44 4.30
C SER A 58 -4.68 -8.98 2.85
N ILE A 59 -5.83 -9.27 2.23
CA ILE A 59 -6.18 -8.70 0.93
C ILE A 59 -6.26 -7.19 1.13
N ALA A 60 -5.42 -6.38 0.47
CA ALA A 60 -5.44 -4.92 0.59
C ALA A 60 -6.52 -4.30 -0.32
N CYS A 61 -6.97 -3.08 -0.03
CA CYS A 61 -7.86 -2.36 -0.96
C CYS A 61 -7.06 -2.02 -2.21
N SER A 62 -7.58 -2.36 -3.39
CA SER A 62 -6.85 -2.11 -4.65
C SER A 62 -6.72 -0.63 -5.00
N SER A 63 -7.57 0.23 -4.44
CA SER A 63 -7.54 1.67 -4.69
C SER A 63 -6.66 2.43 -3.68
N CYS A 64 -6.77 2.14 -2.38
CA CYS A 64 -6.06 2.89 -1.33
C CYS A 64 -4.97 2.10 -0.61
N VAL A 65 -4.77 0.82 -0.96
CA VAL A 65 -3.76 -0.10 -0.41
C VAL A 65 -3.91 -0.38 1.10
N ARG A 66 -4.93 0.19 1.75
CA ARG A 66 -5.21 -0.06 3.18
C ARG A 66 -5.78 -1.46 3.38
N SER A 67 -5.22 -2.18 4.35
CA SER A 67 -5.84 -3.38 4.91
C SER A 67 -7.02 -2.96 5.78
N VAL A 68 -8.20 -3.50 5.48
CA VAL A 68 -9.46 -3.21 6.18
C VAL A 68 -10.17 -4.55 6.38
N GLY A 69 -10.85 -4.77 7.49
CA GLY A 69 -11.52 -6.06 7.76
C GLY A 69 -12.67 -6.35 6.78
N GLU A 70 -13.43 -5.32 6.42
CA GLU A 70 -14.59 -5.44 5.52
C GLU A 70 -14.23 -4.94 4.12
N LYS A 71 -14.45 -5.80 3.11
CA LYS A 71 -14.12 -5.54 1.71
C LYS A 71 -15.21 -6.10 0.81
N GLU A 72 -15.41 -5.41 -0.31
CA GLU A 72 -16.30 -5.82 -1.38
C GLU A 72 -15.48 -5.99 -2.66
N ALA A 73 -15.92 -6.85 -3.57
CA ALA A 73 -15.30 -6.99 -4.88
C ALA A 73 -15.99 -6.08 -5.90
N CYS A 74 -15.20 -5.34 -6.68
CA CYS A 74 -15.73 -4.56 -7.80
C CYS A 74 -16.35 -5.50 -8.85
N LYS A 75 -17.60 -5.27 -9.25
CA LYS A 75 -18.29 -6.14 -10.22
C LYS A 75 -17.64 -6.14 -11.61
N GLN A 76 -16.92 -5.07 -11.97
CA GLN A 76 -16.31 -4.89 -13.29
C GLN A 76 -14.92 -5.51 -13.41
N CYS A 77 -14.10 -5.44 -12.35
CA CYS A 77 -12.70 -5.91 -12.41
C CYS A 77 -12.34 -6.91 -11.32
N GLU A 78 -13.30 -7.33 -10.50
CA GLU A 78 -13.22 -8.36 -9.47
C GLU A 78 -12.18 -8.11 -8.37
N ARG A 79 -11.57 -6.93 -8.37
CA ARG A 79 -10.61 -6.49 -7.36
C ARG A 79 -11.31 -6.07 -6.08
N TYR A 80 -10.72 -6.44 -4.94
CA TYR A 80 -11.22 -6.07 -3.62
C TYR A 80 -10.97 -4.60 -3.31
N ILE A 81 -11.98 -3.94 -2.76
CA ILE A 81 -11.99 -2.54 -2.35
C ILE A 81 -12.61 -2.39 -0.95
N CYS A 82 -12.20 -1.37 -0.21
CA CYS A 82 -12.84 -1.01 1.06
C CYS A 82 -14.10 -0.17 0.83
N ARG A 83 -14.97 -0.07 1.84
CA ARG A 83 -16.21 0.72 1.78
C ARG A 83 -16.03 2.17 1.35
N ASN A 84 -14.91 2.82 1.73
CA ASN A 84 -14.65 4.20 1.31
C ASN A 84 -14.26 4.32 -0.17
N CYS A 85 -13.81 3.23 -0.79
CA CYS A 85 -13.44 3.16 -2.19
C CYS A 85 -14.50 2.46 -3.05
N SER A 86 -15.57 1.92 -2.44
CA SER A 86 -16.71 1.37 -3.15
C SER A 86 -17.72 2.44 -3.50
N LYS A 87 -18.20 2.39 -4.74
CA LYS A 87 -19.22 3.25 -5.32
C LYS A 87 -20.36 2.38 -5.83
N SER A 88 -21.60 2.83 -5.72
CA SER A 88 -22.77 2.09 -6.25
C SER A 88 -23.23 2.71 -7.55
N CYS A 89 -23.35 1.89 -8.59
CA CYS A 89 -23.89 2.36 -9.86
C CYS A 89 -25.36 2.79 -9.71
N GLY A 90 -25.69 4.01 -10.15
CA GLY A 90 -27.06 4.53 -10.11
C GLY A 90 -28.07 3.78 -11.00
N CYS A 91 -27.60 2.99 -11.98
CA CYS A 91 -28.44 2.22 -12.89
C CYS A 91 -28.66 0.78 -12.41
N CYS A 92 -27.58 0.02 -12.17
CA CYS A 92 -27.66 -1.40 -11.85
C CYS A 92 -27.34 -1.75 -10.39
N SER A 93 -27.18 -0.74 -9.53
CA SER A 93 -26.81 -0.84 -8.10
C SER A 93 -25.55 -1.67 -7.80
N ALA A 94 -24.79 -2.08 -8.82
CA ALA A 94 -23.58 -2.85 -8.67
C ALA A 94 -22.48 -2.05 -7.97
N ILE A 95 -21.73 -2.72 -7.10
CA ILE A 95 -20.55 -2.17 -6.45
C ILE A 95 -19.39 -2.07 -7.44
N THR A 96 -18.81 -0.88 -7.54
CA THR A 96 -17.70 -0.55 -8.43
C THR A 96 -16.59 0.18 -7.70
N CYS A 97 -15.35 0.04 -8.17
CA CYS A 97 -14.22 0.82 -7.69
C CYS A 97 -14.12 2.14 -8.45
N SER A 98 -13.42 3.13 -7.89
CA SER A 98 -13.24 4.45 -8.52
C SER A 98 -12.71 4.42 -9.96
N ASN A 99 -11.94 3.40 -10.35
CA ASN A 99 -11.45 3.26 -11.74
C ASN A 99 -12.50 2.67 -12.70
N CYS A 100 -13.51 1.98 -12.16
CA CYS A 100 -14.60 1.38 -12.92
C CYS A 100 -15.91 2.19 -12.81
N THR A 101 -15.85 3.36 -12.19
CA THR A 101 -16.94 4.31 -12.05
C THR A 101 -16.70 5.50 -12.98
N VAL A 102 -17.76 5.98 -13.62
CA VAL A 102 -17.82 7.19 -14.42
C VAL A 102 -18.77 8.14 -13.72
N LEU A 103 -18.33 9.37 -13.43
CA LEU A 103 -19.21 10.43 -12.95
C LEU A 103 -19.87 11.08 -14.16
N VAL A 104 -21.19 11.17 -14.13
CA VAL A 104 -21.99 11.89 -15.12
C VAL A 104 -22.68 13.03 -14.39
N ASP A 105 -22.39 14.25 -14.82
CA ASP A 105 -23.09 15.44 -14.34
C ASP A 105 -24.43 15.53 -15.08
N GLY A 106 -25.53 15.61 -14.33
CA GLY A 106 -26.88 15.64 -14.89
C GLY A 106 -27.74 16.67 -14.18
N ASP A 107 -28.96 16.89 -14.68
CA ASP A 107 -29.88 17.92 -14.17
C ASP A 107 -30.22 17.79 -12.67
N LEU A 108 -30.03 16.60 -12.08
CA LEU A 108 -30.26 16.31 -10.66
C LEU A 108 -28.96 16.21 -9.83
N GLY A 109 -27.82 16.62 -10.39
CA GLY A 109 -26.49 16.56 -9.79
C GLY A 109 -25.63 15.38 -10.29
N GLU A 110 -24.44 15.25 -9.69
CA GLU A 110 -23.46 14.22 -10.04
C GLU A 110 -23.97 12.82 -9.70
N ARG A 111 -24.05 11.95 -10.71
CA ARG A 111 -24.42 10.53 -10.55
C ARG A 111 -23.25 9.64 -10.94
N GLU A 112 -23.08 8.55 -10.20
CA GLU A 112 -22.01 7.57 -10.41
C GLU A 112 -22.54 6.35 -11.18
N PHE A 113 -21.93 6.04 -12.32
CA PHE A 113 -22.30 4.88 -13.14
C PHE A 113 -21.11 3.93 -13.30
N CYS A 114 -21.38 2.62 -13.40
CA CYS A 114 -20.33 1.72 -13.83
C CYS A 114 -20.00 1.98 -15.30
N THR A 115 -18.78 1.66 -15.72
CA THR A 115 -18.36 1.80 -17.13
C THR A 115 -19.24 1.08 -18.14
N ALA A 116 -19.99 0.05 -17.72
CA ALA A 116 -20.95 -0.65 -18.58
C ALA A 116 -22.31 0.07 -18.68
N CYS A 117 -22.74 0.77 -17.62
CA CYS A 117 -24.01 1.50 -17.60
C CYS A 117 -23.87 2.94 -18.09
N SER A 118 -22.67 3.51 -18.08
CA SER A 118 -22.44 4.90 -18.51
C SER A 118 -22.78 5.14 -19.98
N VAL A 119 -22.80 4.10 -20.82
CA VAL A 119 -23.17 4.21 -22.25
C VAL A 119 -24.66 4.50 -22.49
N TYR A 120 -25.51 4.36 -21.47
CA TYR A 120 -26.96 4.60 -21.57
C TYR A 120 -27.38 6.00 -21.10
N GLU A 121 -26.46 6.77 -20.50
CA GLU A 121 -26.67 8.17 -20.09
C GLU A 121 -25.97 9.09 -21.11
N VAL A 122 -26.53 9.15 -22.32
CA VAL A 122 -26.12 10.06 -23.41
C VAL A 122 -27.12 11.18 -23.54
#